data_AF-A0A167MNF1-F1
#
_entry.id   AF-A0A167MNF1-F1
#
_cell.length_a   1.000
_cell.length_b   1.000
_cell.length_c   1.000
_cell.angle_alpha   90.00
_cell.angle_beta   90.00
_cell.angle_gamma   90.00
#
_symmetry.space_group_name_H-M   'P 1'
#
loop_
_entity.id
_entity.type
_entity.pdbx_description
1 polymer ?
#
loop_
_entity_poly.entity_id
_entity_poly.type
_entity_poly.pdbx_seq_one_letter_code
_entity_poly.pdbx_strand_id
1 'polypeptide(L)'
;MVHILKLTKVHQPIELAYDGEGLRIDGDLNPRKKLKAERTCCCVPMPPPAQEDPTLLPIPNLNILNAFYNAKTNMVQIHALIPREQDKEDTPLDLYKFMYTVHDNKEDEAIEFCESMMAEVYKGLKREKSLKVLINPFGGQGRAKEIYNSYVFPIFESAKCKVDVQYTEFQGHAIKIAKDLDIEAFDAIVSVSGDGIPHEIINGYMQRPDATEAMNKVPLGVIPGGTGNALSTNMALDLCSVSFSDHRYFSFLSQNYGITAYADLGTEDLR
;
A
#
# COMPACT_ATOMS: atom_id res chain seq x y z
N MET A 1 -4.67 -3.64 -28.28
CA MET A 1 -5.71 -4.58 -28.77
C MET A 1 -6.70 -4.66 -27.63
N VAL A 2 -8.00 -4.41 -27.86
CA VAL A 2 -8.95 -4.39 -26.73
C VAL A 2 -9.37 -5.83 -26.44
N HIS A 3 -9.09 -6.30 -25.23
CA HIS A 3 -9.55 -7.58 -24.74
C HIS A 3 -10.94 -7.39 -24.13
N ILE A 4 -11.92 -8.21 -24.52
CA ILE A 4 -13.31 -8.10 -24.05
C ILE A 4 -13.74 -9.44 -23.48
N LEU A 5 -14.35 -9.43 -22.30
CA LEU A 5 -14.91 -10.61 -21.65
C LEU A 5 -16.34 -10.32 -21.18
N LYS A 6 -17.28 -11.16 -21.60
CA LYS A 6 -18.70 -11.03 -21.24
C LYS A 6 -19.07 -12.00 -20.13
N LEU A 7 -19.58 -11.45 -19.02
CA LEU A 7 -19.87 -12.14 -17.77
C LEU A 7 -21.28 -11.80 -17.28
N THR A 8 -21.67 -12.38 -16.13
CA THR A 8 -22.91 -11.97 -15.46
C THR A 8 -22.73 -11.71 -13.97
N LYS A 9 -23.57 -10.82 -13.44
CA LYS A 9 -23.70 -10.57 -12.00
C LYS A 9 -25.17 -10.66 -11.62
N VAL A 10 -25.56 -11.70 -10.87
CA VAL A 10 -26.96 -11.88 -10.43
C VAL A 10 -27.96 -11.69 -11.59
N HIS A 11 -27.69 -12.37 -12.72
CA HIS A 11 -28.46 -12.33 -13.98
C HIS A 11 -28.36 -11.04 -14.82
N GLN A 12 -27.59 -10.04 -14.41
CA GLN A 12 -27.29 -8.86 -15.24
C GLN A 12 -26.05 -9.13 -16.11
N PRO A 13 -26.07 -8.83 -17.42
CA PRO A 13 -24.90 -8.94 -18.27
C PRO A 13 -23.87 -7.87 -17.89
N ILE A 14 -22.62 -8.28 -17.75
CA ILE A 14 -21.47 -7.43 -17.47
C ILE A 14 -20.47 -7.60 -18.62
N GLU A 15 -19.90 -6.50 -19.08
CA GLU A 15 -18.82 -6.53 -20.06
C GLU A 15 -17.55 -5.93 -19.43
N LEU A 16 -16.47 -6.72 -19.44
CA LEU A 16 -15.15 -6.26 -19.05
C LEU A 16 -14.38 -5.95 -20.33
N ALA A 17 -13.87 -4.73 -20.46
CA ALA A 17 -13.06 -4.32 -21.59
C ALA A 17 -11.72 -3.76 -21.08
N TYR A 18 -10.61 -4.34 -21.54
CA TYR A 18 -9.26 -3.90 -21.22
C TYR A 18 -8.56 -3.43 -22.48
N ASP A 19 -8.09 -2.17 -22.49
CA ASP A 19 -7.50 -1.54 -23.67
C ASP A 19 -5.97 -1.39 -23.61
N GLY A 20 -5.35 -1.80 -22.49
CA GLY A 20 -3.92 -1.70 -22.20
C GLY A 20 -3.56 -0.53 -21.28
N GLU A 21 -4.44 0.47 -21.14
CA GLU A 21 -4.26 1.61 -20.22
C GLU A 21 -5.11 1.45 -18.95
N GLY A 22 -6.29 0.85 -19.09
CA GLY A 22 -7.19 0.59 -17.97
C GLY A 22 -8.25 -0.46 -18.25
N LEU A 23 -8.93 -0.85 -17.18
CA LEU A 23 -10.05 -1.78 -17.21
C LEU A 23 -11.36 -1.02 -17.10
N ARG A 24 -12.22 -1.18 -18.10
CA ARG A 24 -13.60 -0.71 -18.08
C ARG A 24 -14.53 -1.85 -17.71
N ILE A 25 -15.51 -1.54 -16.87
CA ILE A 25 -16.54 -2.47 -16.41
C ILE A 25 -17.89 -1.85 -16.77
N ASP A 26 -18.57 -2.39 -17.78
CA ASP A 26 -19.89 -1.90 -18.16
C ASP A 26 -21.00 -2.81 -17.60
N GLY A 27 -22.01 -2.20 -16.99
CA GLY A 27 -23.23 -2.88 -16.52
C GLY A 27 -23.29 -3.23 -15.02
N ASP A 28 -22.25 -2.91 -14.23
CA ASP A 28 -22.27 -3.19 -12.78
C ASP A 28 -22.93 -2.06 -11.98
N LEU A 29 -24.25 -2.13 -11.83
CA LEU A 29 -25.05 -1.11 -11.13
C LEU A 29 -24.94 -1.16 -9.59
N ASN A 30 -24.28 -2.16 -9.00
CA ASN A 30 -24.16 -2.31 -7.53
C ASN A 30 -22.82 -2.93 -7.10
N PRO A 31 -21.70 -2.24 -7.32
CA PRO A 31 -20.38 -2.74 -6.98
C PRO A 31 -20.21 -2.81 -5.45
N ARG A 32 -19.84 -3.98 -4.94
CA ARG A 32 -19.69 -4.20 -3.50
C ARG A 32 -18.39 -3.60 -3.00
N LYS A 33 -18.50 -2.54 -2.20
CA LYS A 33 -17.42 -2.03 -1.36
C LYS A 33 -17.27 -2.92 -0.12
N LYS A 34 -16.04 -3.21 0.31
CA LYS A 34 -15.83 -3.76 1.67
C LYS A 34 -16.06 -2.60 2.64
N LEU A 35 -17.29 -2.44 3.11
CA LEU A 35 -17.69 -1.37 4.03
C LEU A 35 -16.93 -1.50 5.34
N LYS A 36 -16.52 -0.34 5.87
CA LYS A 36 -16.02 -0.19 7.23
C LYS A 36 -17.16 -0.51 8.20
N ALA A 37 -16.86 -1.15 9.33
CA ALA A 37 -17.77 -1.08 10.47
C ALA A 37 -17.72 0.37 10.98
N GLU A 38 -18.66 1.20 10.54
CA GLU A 38 -18.85 2.51 11.16
C GLU A 38 -19.28 2.29 12.60
N ARG A 39 -18.58 2.93 13.55
CA ARG A 39 -19.04 3.00 14.94
C ARG A 39 -20.28 3.87 14.96
N THR A 40 -21.45 3.24 14.95
CA THR A 40 -22.74 3.89 15.23
C THR A 40 -22.74 4.39 16.66
N CYS A 41 -22.64 5.71 16.83
CA CYS A 41 -23.08 6.36 18.06
C CYS A 41 -24.55 6.72 17.88
N CYS A 42 -25.40 6.18 18.77
CA CYS A 42 -26.80 6.56 19.00
C CYS A 42 -27.83 6.29 17.87
N CYS A 43 -28.46 5.12 17.97
CA CYS A 43 -29.89 4.81 17.72
C CYS A 43 -30.60 5.21 16.41
N VAL A 44 -29.92 5.71 15.37
CA VAL A 44 -30.54 5.88 14.04
C VAL A 44 -29.58 5.38 12.96
N PRO A 45 -29.90 4.31 12.22
CA PRO A 45 -29.14 3.95 11.03
C PRO A 45 -29.38 5.03 9.96
N MET A 46 -28.37 5.88 9.71
CA MET A 46 -28.40 6.74 8.53
C MET A 46 -28.15 5.87 7.28
N PRO A 47 -28.94 6.04 6.20
CA PRO A 47 -28.60 5.42 4.94
C PRO A 47 -27.21 5.91 4.51
N PRO A 48 -26.34 5.03 3.98
CA PRO A 48 -25.06 5.45 3.44
C PRO A 48 -25.31 6.51 2.36
N PRO A 49 -24.44 7.54 2.24
CA PRO A 49 -24.58 8.54 1.20
C PRO A 49 -24.67 7.87 -0.17
N ALA A 50 -25.55 8.39 -1.05
CA ALA A 50 -25.67 7.92 -2.42
C ALA A 50 -24.30 8.00 -3.08
N GLN A 51 -23.72 6.84 -3.40
CA GLN A 51 -22.39 6.74 -3.98
C GLN A 51 -22.54 6.67 -5.50
N GLU A 52 -21.76 7.48 -6.21
CA GLU A 52 -21.67 7.40 -7.67
C GLU A 52 -21.17 6.02 -8.08
N ASP A 53 -21.61 5.55 -9.25
CA ASP A 53 -21.22 4.26 -9.77
C ASP A 53 -19.70 4.24 -10.03
N PRO A 54 -18.90 3.45 -9.28
CA PRO A 54 -17.46 3.42 -9.42
C PRO A 54 -16.99 2.83 -10.74
N THR A 55 -17.90 2.32 -11.57
CA THR A 55 -17.59 1.76 -12.89
C THR A 55 -17.75 2.76 -14.05
N LEU A 56 -18.15 4.01 -13.76
CA LEU A 56 -18.33 5.08 -14.76
C LEU A 56 -17.05 5.42 -15.54
N LEU A 57 -15.89 5.32 -14.88
CA LEU A 57 -14.59 5.59 -15.49
C LEU A 57 -13.74 4.32 -15.56
N PRO A 58 -12.87 4.19 -16.58
CA PRO A 58 -11.88 3.12 -16.62
C PRO A 58 -10.98 3.14 -15.39
N ILE A 59 -10.77 1.96 -14.80
CA ILE A 59 -9.84 1.77 -13.69
C ILE A 59 -8.42 1.74 -14.28
N PRO A 60 -7.53 2.67 -13.92
CA PRO A 60 -6.18 2.71 -14.49
C PRO A 60 -5.34 1.52 -14.00
N ASN A 61 -4.36 1.09 -14.79
CA ASN A 61 -3.46 -0.02 -14.45
C ASN A 61 -2.86 0.08 -13.04
N LEU A 62 -2.46 1.27 -12.60
CA LEU A 62 -1.87 1.51 -11.27
C LEU A 62 -2.79 1.07 -10.12
N ASN A 63 -4.11 1.11 -10.35
CA ASN A 63 -5.12 0.83 -9.35
C ASN A 63 -5.59 -0.62 -9.36
N ILE A 64 -5.19 -1.42 -10.35
CA ILE A 64 -5.56 -2.83 -10.46
C ILE A 64 -4.56 -3.65 -9.62
N LEU A 65 -5.04 -4.25 -8.54
CA LEU A 65 -4.19 -5.00 -7.61
C LEU A 65 -4.03 -6.46 -8.03
N ASN A 66 -5.14 -7.08 -8.44
CA ASN A 66 -5.13 -8.47 -8.90
C ASN A 66 -6.42 -8.81 -9.64
N ALA A 67 -6.32 -9.69 -10.62
CA ALA A 67 -7.46 -10.31 -11.28
C ALA A 67 -7.19 -11.80 -11.50
N PHE A 68 -8.18 -12.64 -11.21
CA PHE A 68 -8.06 -14.08 -11.37
C PHE A 68 -9.42 -14.75 -11.50
N TYR A 69 -9.45 -15.87 -12.22
CA TYR A 69 -10.58 -16.79 -12.22
C TYR A 69 -10.48 -17.76 -11.03
N ASN A 70 -11.59 -17.96 -10.33
CA ASN A 70 -11.70 -18.89 -9.22
C ASN A 70 -12.60 -20.07 -9.61
N ALA A 71 -11.95 -21.20 -9.95
CA ALA A 71 -12.62 -22.43 -10.36
C ALA A 71 -13.58 -23.01 -9.30
N LYS A 72 -13.36 -22.74 -8.00
CA LYS A 72 -14.25 -23.25 -6.94
C LYS A 72 -15.61 -22.55 -6.93
N THR A 73 -15.62 -21.27 -7.30
CA THR A 73 -16.83 -20.43 -7.29
C THR A 73 -17.36 -20.15 -8.70
N ASN A 74 -16.65 -20.57 -9.75
CA ASN A 74 -16.90 -20.24 -11.15
C ASN A 74 -17.06 -18.72 -11.37
N MET A 75 -16.15 -17.95 -10.78
CA MET A 75 -16.20 -16.48 -10.81
C MET A 75 -14.85 -15.86 -11.14
N VAL A 76 -14.87 -14.82 -11.96
CA VAL A 76 -13.77 -13.87 -12.09
C VAL A 76 -13.82 -12.91 -10.91
N GLN A 77 -12.70 -12.75 -10.22
CA GLN A 77 -12.53 -11.79 -9.14
C GLN A 77 -11.51 -10.73 -9.54
N ILE A 78 -11.89 -9.46 -9.43
CA ILE A 78 -11.02 -8.32 -9.72
C ILE A 78 -10.94 -7.46 -8.48
N HIS A 79 -9.73 -7.24 -8.01
CA HIS A 79 -9.43 -6.38 -6.87
C HIS A 79 -8.81 -5.09 -7.37
N ALA A 80 -9.44 -3.96 -7.08
CA ALA A 80 -8.97 -2.66 -7.54
C ALA A 80 -9.19 -1.57 -6.48
N LEU A 81 -8.40 -0.50 -6.59
CA LEU A 81 -8.54 0.72 -5.80
C LEU A 81 -9.29 1.77 -6.62
N ILE A 82 -10.37 2.34 -6.07
CA ILE A 82 -11.18 3.31 -6.80
C ILE A 82 -11.28 4.60 -6.00
N PRO A 83 -11.07 5.77 -6.63
CA PRO A 83 -11.27 7.07 -5.98
C PRO A 83 -12.70 7.20 -5.46
N ARG A 84 -12.84 7.69 -4.22
CA ARG A 84 -14.16 7.91 -3.62
C ARG A 84 -14.96 8.99 -4.36
N GLU A 85 -14.27 9.99 -4.88
CA GLU A 85 -14.83 11.11 -5.64
C GLU A 85 -14.06 11.20 -6.97
N GLN A 86 -14.66 10.74 -8.08
CA GLN A 86 -13.96 10.63 -9.37
C GLN A 86 -13.50 11.99 -9.93
N ASP A 87 -14.13 13.08 -9.51
CA ASP A 87 -13.85 14.44 -10.00
C ASP A 87 -12.70 15.15 -9.26
N LYS A 88 -12.12 14.54 -8.21
CA LYS A 88 -11.04 15.15 -7.41
C LYS A 88 -9.78 14.29 -7.44
N GLU A 89 -8.66 14.89 -7.84
CA GLU A 89 -7.36 14.23 -7.91
C GLU A 89 -6.87 13.69 -6.54
N ASP A 90 -7.13 14.40 -5.45
CA ASP A 90 -6.65 14.07 -4.09
C ASP A 90 -7.68 13.34 -3.21
N THR A 91 -8.56 12.54 -3.81
CA THR A 91 -9.56 11.77 -3.05
C THR A 91 -8.98 10.45 -2.49
N PRO A 92 -9.40 10.00 -1.30
CA PRO A 92 -9.04 8.69 -0.81
C PRO A 92 -9.49 7.57 -1.76
N LEU A 93 -8.62 6.59 -1.95
CA LEU A 93 -8.93 5.36 -2.67
C LEU A 93 -9.59 4.35 -1.75
N ASP A 94 -10.66 3.73 -2.21
CA ASP A 94 -11.35 2.63 -1.54
C ASP A 94 -11.11 1.31 -2.27
N LEU A 95 -10.95 0.21 -1.53
CA LEU A 95 -10.76 -1.12 -2.10
C LEU A 95 -12.10 -1.72 -2.53
N TYR A 96 -12.19 -2.09 -3.81
CA TYR A 96 -13.30 -2.79 -4.42
C TYR A 96 -12.91 -4.23 -4.79
N LYS A 97 -13.85 -5.16 -4.55
CA LYS A 97 -13.73 -6.56 -4.98
C LYS A 97 -14.92 -6.88 -5.87
N PHE A 98 -14.66 -6.86 -7.17
CA PHE A 98 -15.64 -7.23 -8.17
C PHE A 98 -15.65 -8.74 -8.33
N MET A 99 -16.85 -9.31 -8.41
CA MET A 99 -17.05 -10.75 -8.53
C MET A 99 -18.12 -10.99 -9.58
N TYR A 100 -17.74 -11.67 -10.65
CA TYR A 100 -18.58 -11.91 -11.81
C TYR A 100 -18.64 -13.39 -12.11
N THR A 101 -19.84 -13.92 -12.30
CA THR A 101 -20.08 -15.31 -12.65
C THR A 101 -19.68 -15.54 -14.10
N VAL A 102 -18.92 -16.61 -14.33
CA VAL A 102 -18.59 -17.11 -15.67
C VAL A 102 -19.61 -18.19 -16.02
N HIS A 103 -20.15 -18.14 -17.23
CA HIS A 103 -21.05 -19.19 -17.71
C HIS A 103 -20.27 -20.42 -18.18
N ASP A 104 -20.92 -21.58 -18.11
CA ASP A 104 -20.36 -22.87 -18.55
C ASP A 104 -19.78 -22.75 -19.97
N ASN A 105 -18.57 -23.32 -20.16
CA ASN A 105 -17.76 -23.28 -21.39
C ASN A 105 -16.99 -21.97 -21.69
N LYS A 106 -16.94 -21.01 -20.78
CA LYS A 106 -16.12 -19.78 -20.91
C LYS A 106 -14.97 -19.66 -19.92
N GLU A 107 -14.63 -20.76 -19.26
CA GLU A 107 -13.59 -20.78 -18.23
C GLU A 107 -12.21 -20.43 -18.80
N ASP A 108 -11.84 -21.04 -19.92
CA ASP A 108 -10.56 -20.79 -20.59
C ASP A 108 -10.45 -19.34 -21.06
N GLU A 109 -11.53 -18.79 -21.63
CA GLU A 109 -11.61 -17.37 -22.05
C GLU A 109 -11.41 -16.42 -20.85
N ALA A 110 -12.02 -16.75 -19.70
CA ALA A 110 -11.89 -15.96 -18.48
C ALA A 110 -10.49 -16.02 -17.86
N ILE A 111 -9.86 -17.20 -17.88
CA ILE A 111 -8.47 -17.39 -17.44
C ILE A 111 -7.52 -16.59 -18.33
N GLU A 112 -7.61 -16.76 -19.64
CA GLU A 112 -6.76 -16.06 -20.62
C GLU A 112 -6.91 -14.55 -20.53
N PHE A 113 -8.14 -14.04 -20.35
CA PHE A 113 -8.40 -12.62 -20.12
C PHE A 113 -7.70 -12.11 -18.85
N CYS A 114 -7.83 -12.82 -17.72
CA CYS A 114 -7.20 -12.41 -16.47
C CYS A 114 -5.67 -12.44 -16.55
N GLU A 115 -5.10 -13.48 -17.16
CA GLU A 115 -3.66 -13.64 -17.30
C GLU A 115 -3.05 -12.59 -18.23
N SER A 116 -3.66 -12.36 -19.39
CA SER A 116 -3.20 -11.34 -20.35
C SER A 116 -3.28 -9.93 -19.75
N MET A 117 -4.41 -9.56 -19.15
CA MET A 117 -4.56 -8.27 -18.47
C MET A 117 -3.51 -8.10 -17.37
N MET A 118 -3.34 -9.09 -16.50
CA MET A 118 -2.39 -8.98 -15.38
C MET A 118 -0.93 -8.95 -15.85
N ALA A 119 -0.60 -9.58 -16.99
CA ALA A 119 0.73 -9.49 -17.59
C ALA A 119 1.02 -8.08 -18.14
N GLU A 120 0.02 -7.38 -18.67
CA GLU A 120 0.16 -6.00 -19.12
C GLU A 120 0.20 -5.00 -17.96
N VAL A 121 -0.72 -5.12 -16.99
CA VAL A 121 -0.77 -4.27 -15.78
C VAL A 121 0.56 -4.30 -15.02
N TYR A 122 1.17 -5.47 -14.90
CA TYR A 122 2.45 -5.66 -14.20
C TYR A 122 3.66 -5.75 -15.15
N LYS A 123 3.55 -5.22 -16.37
CA LYS A 123 4.66 -5.28 -17.32
C LYS A 123 5.91 -4.60 -16.75
N GLY A 124 6.98 -5.38 -16.59
CA GLY A 124 8.24 -4.93 -15.98
C GLY A 124 8.22 -4.83 -14.45
N LEU A 125 7.14 -5.28 -13.79
CA LEU A 125 6.97 -5.26 -12.34
C LEU A 125 6.80 -6.67 -11.79
N LYS A 126 7.34 -6.90 -10.58
CA LYS A 126 7.13 -8.16 -9.85
C LYS A 126 5.76 -8.16 -9.17
N ARG A 127 4.95 -9.20 -9.42
CA ARG A 127 3.69 -9.50 -8.72
C ARG A 127 3.95 -10.20 -7.39
N GLU A 128 2.94 -10.20 -6.51
CA GLU A 128 2.94 -10.98 -5.26
C GLU A 128 4.18 -10.73 -4.38
N LYS A 129 4.52 -9.45 -4.20
CA LYS A 129 5.74 -9.04 -3.50
C LYS A 129 5.81 -9.60 -2.07
N SER A 130 7.01 -9.95 -1.64
CA SER A 130 7.31 -10.34 -0.27
C SER A 130 7.68 -9.12 0.55
N LEU A 131 6.89 -8.80 1.57
CA LEU A 131 6.98 -7.54 2.31
C LEU A 131 7.30 -7.82 3.78
N LYS A 132 8.35 -7.17 4.29
CA LYS A 132 8.62 -7.10 5.74
C LYS A 132 7.91 -5.88 6.30
N VAL A 133 6.92 -6.05 7.16
CA VAL A 133 6.13 -4.93 7.73
C VAL A 133 6.53 -4.71 9.19
N LEU A 134 7.07 -3.54 9.49
CA LEU A 134 7.38 -3.13 10.87
C LEU A 134 6.28 -2.23 11.42
N ILE A 135 5.69 -2.64 12.55
CA ILE A 135 4.62 -1.90 13.21
C ILE A 135 5.09 -1.47 14.59
N ASN A 136 4.98 -0.18 14.89
CA ASN A 136 5.18 0.31 16.26
C ASN A 136 3.83 0.39 16.99
N PRO A 137 3.51 -0.54 17.91
CA PRO A 137 2.23 -0.53 18.62
C PRO A 137 2.11 0.64 19.62
N PHE A 138 3.23 1.22 20.05
CA PHE A 138 3.29 2.29 21.05
C PHE A 138 3.48 3.69 20.44
N GLY A 139 3.64 3.79 19.11
CA GLY A 139 3.85 5.07 18.44
C GLY A 139 2.58 5.92 18.39
N GLY A 140 2.70 7.21 18.73
CA GLY A 140 1.62 8.20 18.62
C GLY A 140 0.39 7.85 19.48
N GLN A 141 -0.79 7.77 18.87
CA GLN A 141 -2.06 7.42 19.54
C GLN A 141 -2.31 5.91 19.64
N GLY A 142 -1.32 5.06 19.34
CA GLY A 142 -1.47 3.59 19.36
C GLY A 142 -2.36 3.03 18.26
N ARG A 143 -2.64 3.82 17.22
CA ARG A 143 -3.55 3.43 16.11
C ARG A 143 -2.87 2.64 15.00
N ALA A 144 -1.54 2.52 14.99
CA ALA A 144 -0.80 1.87 13.91
C ALA A 144 -1.29 0.43 13.65
N LYS A 145 -1.57 -0.35 14.70
CA LYS A 145 -2.14 -1.70 14.58
C LYS A 145 -3.53 -1.70 13.95
N GLU A 146 -4.39 -0.76 14.35
CA GLU A 146 -5.74 -0.62 13.79
C GLU A 146 -5.68 -0.19 12.32
N ILE A 147 -4.80 0.76 11.99
CA ILE A 147 -4.59 1.24 10.61
C ILE A 147 -4.10 0.09 9.73
N TYR A 148 -3.11 -0.67 10.21
CA TYR A 148 -2.59 -1.82 9.47
C TYR A 148 -3.70 -2.83 9.16
N ASN A 149 -4.43 -3.28 10.18
CA ASN A 149 -5.45 -4.32 10.00
C ASN A 149 -6.67 -3.82 9.19
N SER A 150 -7.02 -2.54 9.30
CA SER A 150 -8.23 -1.99 8.68
C SER A 150 -8.02 -1.54 7.24
N TYR A 151 -6.83 -1.01 6.90
CA TYR A 151 -6.59 -0.41 5.58
C TYR A 151 -5.46 -1.08 4.82
N VAL A 152 -4.32 -1.32 5.47
CA VAL A 152 -3.11 -1.78 4.79
C VAL A 152 -3.20 -3.26 4.42
N PHE A 153 -3.48 -4.11 5.42
CA PHE A 153 -3.53 -5.56 5.26
C PHE A 153 -4.53 -6.01 4.20
N PRO A 154 -5.78 -5.47 4.13
CA PRO A 154 -6.71 -5.83 3.06
C PRO A 154 -6.20 -5.53 1.65
N ILE A 155 -5.41 -4.46 1.47
CA ILE A 155 -4.82 -4.10 0.17
C ILE A 155 -3.70 -5.09 -0.17
N PHE A 156 -2.77 -5.35 0.76
CA PHE A 156 -1.69 -6.32 0.55
C PHE A 156 -2.21 -7.73 0.28
N GLU A 157 -3.24 -8.17 1.01
CA GLU A 157 -3.92 -9.45 0.78
C GLU A 157 -4.56 -9.49 -0.62
N SER A 158 -5.19 -8.39 -1.04
CA SER A 158 -5.87 -8.31 -2.34
C SER A 158 -4.88 -8.32 -3.51
N ALA A 159 -3.69 -7.76 -3.32
CA ALA A 159 -2.55 -7.82 -4.25
C ALA A 159 -1.72 -9.13 -4.14
N LYS A 160 -2.15 -10.08 -3.30
CA LYS A 160 -1.48 -11.37 -3.07
C LYS A 160 -0.04 -11.25 -2.57
N CYS A 161 0.28 -10.17 -1.87
CA CYS A 161 1.59 -9.99 -1.25
C CYS A 161 1.82 -11.01 -0.12
N LYS A 162 3.05 -11.49 0.03
CA LYS A 162 3.47 -12.32 1.16
C LYS A 162 3.97 -11.39 2.26
N VAL A 163 3.26 -11.31 3.37
CA VAL A 163 3.54 -10.30 4.39
C VAL A 163 4.07 -10.96 5.66
N ASP A 164 5.26 -10.53 6.10
CA ASP A 164 5.83 -10.86 7.40
C ASP A 164 5.72 -9.63 8.32
N VAL A 165 4.86 -9.70 9.32
CA VAL A 165 4.59 -8.60 10.24
C VAL A 165 5.39 -8.76 11.52
N GLN A 166 6.20 -7.76 11.84
CA GLN A 166 6.96 -7.71 13.08
C GLN A 166 6.62 -6.44 13.88
N TYR A 167 6.28 -6.63 15.15
CA TYR A 167 6.03 -5.52 16.07
C TYR A 167 7.34 -5.09 16.73
N THR A 168 7.59 -3.78 16.77
CA THR A 168 8.74 -3.24 17.50
C THR A 168 8.41 -3.14 18.98
N GLU A 169 9.35 -3.55 19.83
CA GLU A 169 9.14 -3.68 21.27
C GLU A 169 9.81 -2.58 22.11
N PHE A 170 10.91 -2.01 21.60
CA PHE A 170 11.70 -0.99 22.28
C PHE A 170 12.38 -0.06 21.26
N GLN A 171 12.88 1.08 21.73
CA GLN A 171 13.59 2.05 20.89
C GLN A 171 14.86 1.44 20.28
N GLY A 172 15.05 1.60 18.97
CA GLY A 172 16.18 1.00 18.25
C GLY A 172 15.97 -0.47 17.87
N HIS A 173 14.80 -1.07 18.14
CA HIS A 173 14.51 -2.44 17.69
C HIS A 173 14.44 -2.49 16.15
N ALA A 174 13.90 -1.47 15.48
CA ALA A 174 13.84 -1.48 14.01
C ALA A 174 15.23 -1.35 13.36
N ILE A 175 16.20 -0.72 14.05
CA ILE A 175 17.61 -0.70 13.63
C ILE A 175 18.15 -2.13 13.53
N LYS A 176 17.95 -2.94 14.58
CA LYS A 176 18.42 -4.34 14.61
C LYS A 176 17.76 -5.17 13.51
N ILE A 177 16.44 -5.03 13.35
CA ILE A 177 15.69 -5.77 12.33
C ILE A 177 16.17 -5.41 10.93
N ALA A 178 16.36 -4.13 10.61
CA ALA A 178 16.83 -3.69 9.31
C ALA A 178 18.30 -4.08 9.06
N LYS A 179 19.15 -4.05 10.10
CA LYS A 179 20.53 -4.49 10.02
C LYS A 179 20.64 -5.98 9.72
N ASP A 180 19.81 -6.82 10.32
CA ASP A 180 19.87 -8.28 10.17
C ASP A 180 18.89 -8.80 9.09
N LEU A 181 18.27 -7.91 8.30
CA LEU A 181 17.29 -8.27 7.28
C LEU A 181 17.90 -9.15 6.18
N ASP A 182 17.20 -10.21 5.79
CA ASP A 182 17.55 -10.97 4.59
C ASP A 182 17.09 -10.21 3.33
N ILE A 183 18.04 -9.63 2.61
CA ILE A 183 17.76 -8.79 1.44
C ILE A 183 17.36 -9.58 0.20
N GLU A 184 17.52 -10.91 0.21
CA GLU A 184 17.09 -11.80 -0.88
C GLU A 184 15.67 -12.33 -0.64
N ALA A 185 15.24 -12.40 0.62
CA ALA A 185 13.92 -12.92 1.00
C ALA A 185 12.78 -11.91 0.80
N PHE A 186 13.07 -10.60 0.84
CA PHE A 186 12.07 -9.54 0.81
C PHE A 186 12.25 -8.59 -0.38
N ASP A 187 11.13 -8.15 -0.94
CA ASP A 187 11.08 -7.18 -2.04
C ASP A 187 10.95 -5.73 -1.54
N ALA A 188 10.52 -5.53 -0.30
CA ALA A 188 10.45 -4.23 0.35
C ALA A 188 10.31 -4.39 1.87
N ILE A 189 10.75 -3.37 2.60
CA ILE A 189 10.42 -3.18 4.01
C ILE A 189 9.41 -2.04 4.12
N VAL A 190 8.35 -2.22 4.91
CA VAL A 190 7.27 -1.25 5.04
C VAL A 190 7.11 -0.88 6.51
N SER A 191 7.23 0.41 6.84
CA SER A 191 6.95 0.90 8.19
C SER A 191 5.49 1.36 8.30
N VAL A 192 4.76 0.87 9.29
CA VAL A 192 3.44 1.39 9.68
C VAL A 192 3.56 2.02 11.06
N SER A 193 3.90 3.30 11.08
CA SER A 193 4.23 4.03 12.32
C SER A 193 4.28 5.54 12.09
N GLY A 194 4.67 6.29 13.11
CA GLY A 194 5.17 7.65 12.91
C GLY A 194 6.60 7.67 12.37
N ASP A 195 7.17 8.87 12.34
CA ASP A 195 8.45 9.20 11.72
C ASP A 195 9.70 8.45 12.26
N GLY A 196 9.64 7.91 13.48
CA GLY A 196 10.79 7.28 14.14
C GLY A 196 11.22 5.94 13.55
N ILE A 197 10.30 5.07 13.11
CA ILE A 197 10.66 3.75 12.56
C ILE A 197 11.33 3.86 11.18
N PRO A 198 10.86 4.69 10.22
CA PRO A 198 11.61 4.96 9.00
C PRO A 198 13.07 5.34 9.27
N HIS A 199 13.30 6.25 10.23
CA HIS A 199 14.63 6.67 10.65
C HIS A 199 15.45 5.50 11.21
N GLU A 200 14.88 4.68 12.09
CA GLU A 200 15.54 3.48 12.61
C GLU A 200 15.89 2.48 11.49
N ILE A 201 14.99 2.24 10.53
CA ILE A 201 15.24 1.32 9.41
C ILE A 201 16.44 1.80 8.57
N ILE A 202 16.48 3.09 8.21
CA ILE A 202 17.57 3.65 7.41
C ILE A 202 18.90 3.51 8.16
N ASN A 203 18.94 3.88 9.44
CA ASN A 203 20.16 3.71 10.24
C ASN A 203 20.55 2.24 10.40
N GLY A 204 19.59 1.32 10.42
CA GLY A 204 19.86 -0.13 10.39
C GLY A 204 20.51 -0.58 9.08
N TYR A 205 19.98 -0.14 7.92
CA TYR A 205 20.62 -0.39 6.62
C TYR A 205 22.05 0.14 6.57
N MET A 206 22.29 1.35 7.08
CA MET A 206 23.62 1.97 7.06
C MET A 206 24.65 1.28 7.96
N GLN A 207 24.21 0.45 8.92
CA GLN A 207 25.10 -0.37 9.74
C GLN A 207 25.47 -1.70 9.10
N ARG A 208 24.93 -2.00 7.92
CA ARG A 208 25.25 -3.20 7.17
C ARG A 208 26.51 -3.00 6.31
N PRO A 209 27.32 -4.05 6.11
CA PRO A 209 28.44 -3.99 5.18
C PRO A 209 28.01 -3.79 3.72
N ASP A 210 26.81 -4.26 3.37
CA ASP A 210 26.18 -4.23 2.03
C ASP A 210 25.09 -3.14 1.91
N ALA A 211 25.19 -2.05 2.69
CA ALA A 211 24.15 -1.03 2.83
C ALA A 211 23.55 -0.51 1.51
N THR A 212 24.40 -0.19 0.52
CA THR A 212 23.97 0.31 -0.79
C THR A 212 23.17 -0.73 -1.58
N GLU A 213 23.60 -1.98 -1.54
CA GLU A 213 22.90 -3.08 -2.19
C GLU A 213 21.55 -3.35 -1.52
N ALA A 214 21.55 -3.38 -0.18
CA ALA A 214 20.36 -3.57 0.62
C ALA A 214 19.26 -2.52 0.32
N MET A 215 19.62 -1.24 0.22
CA MET A 215 18.67 -0.18 -0.13
C MET A 215 18.16 -0.25 -1.56
N ASN A 216 19.00 -0.68 -2.51
CA ASN A 216 18.59 -0.82 -3.91
C ASN A 216 17.67 -2.03 -4.12
N LYS A 217 17.93 -3.14 -3.43
CA LYS A 217 17.12 -4.36 -3.53
C LYS A 217 15.83 -4.29 -2.72
N VAL A 218 15.91 -3.75 -1.50
CA VAL A 218 14.79 -3.71 -0.56
C VAL A 218 14.44 -2.26 -0.21
N PRO A 219 13.63 -1.59 -1.05
CA PRO A 219 13.20 -0.23 -0.79
C PRO A 219 12.32 -0.13 0.47
N LEU A 220 12.37 1.04 1.12
CA LEU A 220 11.53 1.39 2.25
C LEU A 220 10.21 2.02 1.78
N GLY A 221 9.08 1.43 2.16
CA GLY A 221 7.75 2.03 2.08
C GLY A 221 7.32 2.62 3.42
N VAL A 222 6.80 3.84 3.42
CA VAL A 222 6.34 4.51 4.65
C VAL A 222 4.83 4.66 4.62
N ILE A 223 4.14 4.06 5.60
CA ILE A 223 2.71 4.22 5.81
C ILE A 223 2.50 4.99 7.12
N PRO A 224 1.90 6.18 7.06
CA PRO A 224 1.72 7.02 8.24
C PRO A 224 0.74 6.36 9.21
N GLY A 225 1.22 6.12 10.43
CA GLY A 225 0.44 5.59 11.54
C GLY A 225 0.64 6.33 12.86
N GLY A 226 1.39 7.44 12.84
CA GLY A 226 1.75 8.24 14.01
C GLY A 226 0.99 9.57 14.13
N THR A 227 1.33 10.32 15.18
CA THR A 227 0.82 11.69 15.44
C THR A 227 1.59 12.75 14.65
N GLY A 228 2.88 12.52 14.37
CA GLY A 228 3.70 13.27 13.43
C GLY A 228 4.01 12.38 12.22
N ASN A 229 3.61 12.85 11.03
CA ASN A 229 3.82 12.15 9.77
C ASN A 229 4.50 13.09 8.75
N ALA A 230 5.51 13.83 9.21
CA ALA A 230 6.19 14.80 8.35
C ALA A 230 6.86 14.11 7.15
N LEU A 231 7.26 12.84 7.31
CA LEU A 231 7.83 12.03 6.24
C LEU A 231 6.83 11.54 5.19
N SER A 232 5.55 11.36 5.54
CA SER A 232 4.56 10.94 4.54
C SER A 232 4.07 12.11 3.69
N THR A 233 4.08 13.33 4.23
CA THR A 233 3.61 14.54 3.53
C THR A 233 4.67 15.10 2.58
N ASN A 234 5.96 14.89 2.88
CA ASN A 234 7.08 15.32 2.04
C ASN A 234 7.78 14.11 1.41
N MET A 235 7.19 13.54 0.37
CA MET A 235 7.77 12.38 -0.35
C MET A 235 9.03 12.73 -1.17
N ALA A 236 9.39 14.02 -1.28
CA ALA A 236 10.73 14.44 -1.67
C ALA A 236 11.65 14.30 -0.43
N LEU A 237 12.14 13.08 -0.21
CA LEU A 237 12.98 12.75 0.95
C LEU A 237 14.41 13.23 0.73
N ASP A 238 14.76 14.41 1.25
CA ASP A 238 16.15 14.85 1.38
C ASP A 238 16.81 14.08 2.53
N LEU A 239 17.60 13.05 2.21
CA LEU A 239 18.40 12.33 3.19
C LEU A 239 19.73 13.06 3.41
N CYS A 240 20.08 13.32 4.67
CA CYS A 240 21.33 13.98 5.03
C CYS A 240 22.06 13.20 6.13
N SER A 241 23.38 13.11 5.98
CA SER A 241 24.28 12.51 6.96
C SER A 241 24.69 13.58 7.97
N VAL A 242 24.40 13.36 9.25
CA VAL A 242 24.95 14.17 10.34
C VAL A 242 26.01 13.36 11.06
N SER A 243 27.21 13.93 11.17
CA SER A 243 28.28 13.36 12.00
C SER A 243 28.48 14.28 13.20
N PHE A 244 28.41 13.72 14.41
CA PHE A 244 28.67 14.43 15.66
C PHE A 244 29.57 13.56 16.55
N SER A 245 30.73 14.09 16.93
CA SER A 245 31.80 13.32 17.56
C SER A 245 32.15 12.08 16.70
N ASP A 246 32.33 10.90 17.31
CA ASP A 246 32.63 9.64 16.64
C ASP A 246 31.39 8.90 16.09
N HIS A 247 30.23 9.57 16.06
CA HIS A 247 28.98 8.96 15.60
C HIS A 247 28.47 9.60 14.31
N ARG A 248 27.97 8.76 13.39
CA ARG A 248 27.29 9.18 12.16
C ARG A 248 25.87 8.65 12.16
N TYR A 249 24.91 9.55 11.90
CA TYR A 249 23.50 9.26 11.77
C TYR A 249 22.98 9.79 10.44
N PHE A 250 22.01 9.08 9.85
CA PHE A 250 21.31 9.55 8.67
C PHE A 250 19.90 9.95 9.07
N SER A 251 19.53 11.16 8.71
CA SER A 251 18.22 11.73 9.03
C SER A 251 17.65 12.45 7.81
N PHE A 252 16.36 12.71 7.85
CA PHE A 252 15.71 13.52 6.83
C PHE A 252 15.94 15.01 7.12
N LEU A 253 16.18 15.82 6.09
CA LEU A 253 16.49 17.24 6.25
C LEU A 253 15.42 17.99 7.05
N SER A 254 14.15 17.62 6.84
CA SER A 254 12.99 18.14 7.57
C SER A 254 12.96 17.77 9.07
N GLN A 255 13.63 16.68 9.47
CA GLN A 255 13.79 16.28 10.87
C GLN A 255 15.05 16.86 11.53
N ASN A 256 15.98 17.40 10.73
CA ASN A 256 17.26 17.89 11.22
C ASN A 256 17.24 19.30 11.83
N TYR A 257 16.08 19.97 11.90
CA TYR A 257 15.98 21.28 12.59
C TYR A 257 16.41 21.20 14.06
N GLY A 258 16.03 20.12 14.76
CA GLY A 258 16.42 19.93 16.16
C GLY A 258 17.92 19.68 16.33
N ILE A 259 18.53 18.91 15.43
CA ILE A 259 19.97 18.61 15.45
C ILE A 259 20.79 19.84 15.06
N THR A 260 20.32 20.62 14.08
CA THR A 260 20.96 21.89 13.70
C THR A 260 20.87 22.91 14.82
N ALA A 261 19.72 23.00 15.51
CA ALA A 261 19.57 23.86 16.67
C ALA A 261 20.45 23.41 17.85
N TYR A 262 20.59 22.10 18.08
CA TYR A 262 21.48 21.56 19.11
C TYR A 262 22.96 21.80 18.77
N ALA A 263 23.34 21.66 17.50
CA ALA A 263 24.69 22.00 17.03
C ALA A 263 24.97 23.50 17.15
N ASP A 264 24.03 24.38 16.79
CA ASP A 264 24.17 25.83 16.95
C ASP A 264 24.33 26.21 18.42
N LEU A 265 23.48 25.68 19.31
CA LEU A 265 23.60 25.86 20.77
C LEU A 265 24.93 25.32 21.31
N GLY A 266 25.37 24.14 20.88
CA GLY A 266 26.65 23.55 21.29
C GLY A 266 27.89 24.26 20.72
N THR A 267 27.70 25.23 19.84
CA THR A 267 28.77 26.09 19.32
C THR A 267 28.69 27.54 19.83
N GLU A 268 27.79 27.86 20.77
CA GLU A 268 27.74 29.20 21.38
C GLU A 268 29.08 29.57 22.04
N ASP A 269 29.76 28.60 22.65
CA ASP A 269 31.06 28.79 23.31
C ASP A 269 32.20 29.16 22.33
N LEU A 270 31.96 29.00 21.01
CA LEU A 270 32.91 29.29 19.94
C LEU A 270 32.65 30.65 19.25
N ARG A 271 31.61 31.40 19.65
CA ARG A 271 31.27 32.72 19.10
C ARG A 271 31.78 33.88 19.95
#